data_AF-H8ZGM5-F1
#
_entry.id   AF-H8ZGM5-F1
#
_cell.length_a   1.000
_cell.length_b   1.000
_cell.length_c   1.000
_cell.angle_alpha   90.00
_cell.angle_beta   90.00
_cell.angle_gamma   90.00
#
_symmetry.space_group_name_H-M   'P 1'
#
loop_
_entity.id
_entity.type
_entity.pdbx_description
1 polymer ?
#
loop_
_entity_poly.entity_id
_entity_poly.type
_entity_poly.pdbx_seq_one_letter_code
_entity_poly.pdbx_strand_id
1 'polypeptide(L)'
;AGFFLMYILRAERMINRIPSGLSMALFISIGFLCVSYANERVCAVSSAAGVYWQAVLAFNTVGIAVTLLCKVCKKRCPAVARYSVLWAGVLLTAVFYVWALIKGETTASLLKKGWLASDPRKELVLAVPRMALPHIDLRAVLWEIPSIGKIAAMNLMQFPINFPPAKAQTGKSARAQKELLANGVCNAVTSLFGCSVQVLPSSTIAVYESGSRHMADTLLFTAALIGSLAAGHRLLLYVPFAVFDMLFLCLGLNIVLQSGL
;
A
#
# COMPACT_ATOMS: atom_id res chain seq x y z
N ALA A 1 13.98 6.00 14.25
CA ALA A 1 15.09 5.39 15.03
C ALA A 1 15.69 4.15 14.37
N GLY A 2 14.91 3.11 14.02
CA GLY A 2 15.44 1.84 13.49
C GLY A 2 16.38 1.94 12.27
N PHE A 3 16.00 2.66 11.23
CA PHE A 3 16.84 2.88 10.04
C PHE A 3 18.15 3.62 10.34
N PHE A 4 18.08 4.60 11.24
CA PHE A 4 19.24 5.36 11.70
C PHE A 4 20.20 4.49 12.52
N LEU A 5 19.66 3.60 13.37
CA LEU A 5 20.44 2.61 14.11
C LEU A 5 21.15 1.64 13.15
N MET A 6 20.44 1.13 12.13
CA MET A 6 21.03 0.27 11.10
C MET A 6 22.09 0.97 10.26
N TYR A 7 21.93 2.28 10.01
CA TYR A 7 22.95 3.11 9.38
C TYR A 7 24.22 3.19 10.24
N ILE A 8 24.08 3.49 11.55
CA ILE A 8 25.20 3.57 12.49
C ILE A 8 25.91 2.21 12.60
N LEU A 9 25.14 1.13 12.74
CA LEU A 9 25.65 -0.23 12.91
C LEU A 9 26.21 -0.86 11.62
N ARG A 10 26.22 -0.13 10.49
CA ARG A 10 26.64 -0.64 9.18
C ARG A 10 25.99 -1.97 8.81
N ALA A 11 24.69 -2.09 9.07
CA ALA A 11 23.89 -3.29 8.78
C ALA A 11 23.83 -3.66 7.28
N GLU A 12 24.33 -2.80 6.39
CA GLU A 12 24.48 -3.05 4.95
C GLU A 12 25.18 -4.38 4.64
N ARG A 13 26.16 -4.79 5.44
CA ARG A 13 26.90 -6.05 5.22
C ARG A 13 26.04 -7.27 5.52
N MET A 14 25.12 -7.15 6.47
CA MET A 14 24.16 -8.22 6.80
C MET A 14 23.05 -8.27 5.75
N ILE A 15 22.55 -7.11 5.31
CA ILE A 15 21.50 -7.02 4.28
C ILE A 15 21.97 -7.65 2.96
N ASN A 16 23.21 -7.37 2.54
CA ASN A 16 23.77 -7.96 1.31
C ASN A 16 24.04 -9.47 1.40
N ARG A 17 23.99 -10.07 2.60
CA ARG A 17 24.16 -11.51 2.82
C ARG A 17 22.85 -12.28 2.89
N ILE A 18 21.71 -11.60 2.81
CA ILE A 18 20.40 -12.26 2.86
C ILE A 18 20.23 -13.08 1.58
N PRO A 19 19.94 -14.39 1.69
CA PRO A 19 19.69 -15.24 0.53
C PRO A 19 18.51 -14.72 -0.29
N SER A 20 18.63 -14.74 -1.62
CA SER A 20 17.54 -14.37 -2.52
C SER A 20 16.27 -15.20 -2.28
N GLY A 21 16.43 -16.49 -1.92
CA GLY A 21 15.31 -17.37 -1.56
C GLY A 21 14.52 -16.91 -0.34
N LEU A 22 15.19 -16.34 0.68
CA LEU A 22 14.52 -15.80 1.86
C LEU A 22 13.72 -14.54 1.52
N SER A 23 14.26 -13.70 0.64
CA SER A 23 13.56 -12.49 0.17
C SER A 23 12.32 -12.84 -0.66
N MET A 24 12.40 -13.86 -1.52
CA MET A 24 11.25 -14.36 -2.29
C MET A 24 10.18 -14.99 -1.40
N ALA A 25 10.57 -15.78 -0.39
CA ALA A 25 9.63 -16.37 0.56
C ALA A 25 8.86 -15.31 1.38
N LEU A 26 9.56 -14.24 1.79
CA LEU A 26 8.93 -13.09 2.45
C LEU A 26 7.98 -12.35 1.51
N PHE A 27 8.35 -12.19 0.24
CA PHE A 27 7.50 -11.55 -0.76
C PHE A 27 6.22 -12.35 -1.03
N ILE A 28 6.31 -13.68 -1.14
CA ILE A 28 5.16 -14.58 -1.25
C ILE A 28 4.26 -14.49 -0.01
N SER A 29 4.87 -14.47 1.19
CA SER A 29 4.13 -14.32 2.45
C SER A 29 3.32 -13.03 2.50
N ILE A 30 3.89 -11.91 2.03
CA ILE A 30 3.18 -10.64 1.89
C ILE A 30 2.01 -10.77 0.91
N GLY A 31 2.21 -11.47 -0.22
CA GLY A 31 1.14 -11.77 -1.17
C GLY A 31 -0.05 -12.49 -0.53
N PHE A 32 0.20 -13.55 0.25
CA PHE A 32 -0.85 -14.26 0.98
C PHE A 32 -1.51 -13.40 2.07
N LEU A 33 -0.75 -12.57 2.77
CA LEU A 33 -1.31 -11.62 3.74
C LEU A 33 -2.26 -10.64 3.06
N CYS A 34 -1.90 -10.09 1.89
CA CYS A 34 -2.80 -9.22 1.12
C CYS A 34 -4.10 -9.93 0.74
N VAL A 35 -4.03 -11.19 0.29
CA VAL A 35 -5.23 -12.00 -0.02
C VAL A 35 -6.07 -12.25 1.24
N SER A 36 -5.44 -12.53 2.38
CA SER A 36 -6.14 -12.74 3.66
C SER A 36 -6.85 -11.47 4.12
N TYR A 37 -6.16 -10.33 4.15
CA TYR A 37 -6.73 -9.04 4.56
C TYR A 37 -7.87 -8.59 3.64
N ALA A 38 -7.75 -8.81 2.33
CA ALA A 38 -8.83 -8.50 1.40
C ALA A 38 -10.12 -9.30 1.69
N ASN A 39 -9.98 -10.53 2.19
CA ASN A 39 -11.12 -11.38 2.53
C ASN A 39 -11.68 -11.11 3.94
N GLU A 40 -10.92 -10.52 4.86
CA GLU A 40 -11.33 -10.33 6.26
C GLU A 40 -12.68 -9.61 6.39
N ARG A 41 -12.89 -8.54 5.63
CA ARG A 41 -14.15 -7.78 5.63
C ARG A 41 -15.28 -8.54 4.95
N VAL A 42 -15.01 -9.22 3.85
CA VAL A 42 -15.99 -10.07 3.16
C VAL A 42 -16.46 -11.17 4.11
N CYS A 43 -15.55 -11.81 4.83
CA CYS A 43 -15.82 -12.80 5.85
C CYS A 43 -16.66 -12.23 7.01
N ALA A 44 -16.32 -11.04 7.51
CA ALA A 44 -17.06 -10.39 8.59
C ALA A 44 -18.51 -10.05 8.19
N VAL A 45 -18.71 -9.51 6.99
CA VAL A 45 -20.05 -9.14 6.50
C VAL A 45 -20.89 -10.37 6.13
N SER A 46 -20.28 -11.35 5.47
CA SER A 46 -20.98 -12.54 4.98
C SER A 46 -21.31 -13.56 6.08
N SER A 47 -20.52 -13.60 7.16
CA SER A 47 -20.83 -14.40 8.34
C SER A 47 -22.08 -13.89 9.06
N ALA A 48 -22.22 -12.57 9.21
CA ALA A 48 -23.42 -11.94 9.76
C ALA A 48 -24.69 -12.19 8.92
N ALA A 49 -24.53 -12.36 7.60
CA ALA A 49 -25.64 -12.62 6.67
C ALA A 49 -25.95 -14.12 6.46
N GLY A 50 -25.14 -15.04 6.99
CA GLY A 50 -25.30 -16.49 6.78
C GLY A 50 -24.92 -16.98 5.37
N VAL A 51 -24.24 -16.15 4.56
CA VAL A 51 -23.91 -16.44 3.13
C VAL A 51 -22.40 -16.51 2.91
N TYR A 52 -21.66 -16.94 3.94
CA TYR A 52 -20.20 -16.90 4.02
C TYR A 52 -19.49 -17.46 2.78
N TRP A 53 -19.72 -18.73 2.47
CA TRP A 53 -19.00 -19.43 1.41
C TRP A 53 -19.27 -18.86 0.02
N GLN A 54 -20.51 -18.46 -0.26
CA GLN A 54 -20.88 -17.91 -1.57
C GLN A 54 -20.27 -16.52 -1.79
N ALA A 55 -20.27 -15.67 -0.75
CA ALA A 55 -19.71 -14.33 -0.84
C ALA A 55 -18.19 -14.34 -1.02
N VAL A 56 -17.49 -15.19 -0.25
CA VAL A 56 -16.03 -15.37 -0.38
C VAL A 56 -15.68 -15.93 -1.75
N LEU A 57 -16.40 -16.95 -2.24
CA LEU A 57 -16.15 -17.53 -3.56
C LEU A 57 -16.41 -16.51 -4.68
N ALA A 58 -17.51 -15.76 -4.63
CA ALA A 58 -17.83 -14.72 -5.61
C ALA A 58 -16.77 -13.60 -5.62
N PHE A 59 -16.33 -13.15 -4.44
CA PHE A 59 -15.30 -12.12 -4.34
C PHE A 59 -13.96 -12.58 -4.91
N ASN A 60 -13.50 -13.79 -4.57
CA ASN A 60 -12.23 -14.32 -5.08
C ASN A 60 -12.28 -14.64 -6.58
N THR A 61 -13.40 -15.14 -7.10
CA THR A 61 -13.56 -15.41 -8.55
C THR A 61 -13.51 -14.13 -9.37
N VAL A 62 -14.17 -13.06 -8.92
CA VAL A 62 -14.05 -11.73 -9.53
C VAL A 62 -12.60 -11.24 -9.43
N GLY A 63 -11.96 -11.40 -8.27
CA GLY A 63 -10.53 -11.13 -8.02
C GLY A 63 -9.59 -11.71 -9.07
N ILE A 64 -9.72 -13.02 -9.28
CA ILE A 64 -8.93 -13.78 -10.25
C ILE A 64 -9.24 -13.30 -11.67
N ALA A 65 -10.50 -13.12 -12.03
CA ALA A 65 -10.91 -12.68 -13.36
C ALA A 65 -10.31 -11.30 -13.71
N VAL A 66 -10.39 -10.33 -12.80
CA VAL A 66 -9.81 -8.99 -12.98
C VAL A 66 -8.29 -9.06 -13.08
N THR A 67 -7.64 -9.89 -12.26
CA THR A 67 -6.18 -10.08 -12.28
C THR A 67 -5.72 -10.68 -13.62
N LEU A 68 -6.42 -11.70 -14.12
CA LEU A 68 -6.14 -12.31 -15.42
C LEU A 68 -6.38 -11.33 -16.57
N LEU A 69 -7.48 -10.58 -16.54
CA LEU A 69 -7.78 -9.55 -17.52
C LEU A 69 -6.65 -8.50 -17.55
N CYS A 70 -6.19 -8.04 -16.40
CA CYS A 70 -5.05 -7.11 -16.31
C CYS A 70 -3.78 -7.70 -16.94
N LYS A 71 -3.48 -8.98 -16.70
CA LYS A 71 -2.33 -9.67 -17.31
C LYS A 71 -2.46 -9.80 -18.83
N VAL A 72 -3.64 -10.15 -19.34
CA VAL A 72 -3.89 -10.24 -20.79
C VAL A 72 -3.77 -8.86 -21.45
N CYS A 73 -4.35 -7.83 -20.83
CA CYS A 73 -4.22 -6.44 -21.27
C CYS A 73 -2.76 -5.99 -21.28
N LYS A 74 -1.94 -6.43 -20.31
CA LYS A 74 -0.49 -6.17 -20.27
C LYS A 74 0.28 -6.75 -21.44
N LYS A 75 -0.14 -7.91 -21.94
CA LYS A 75 0.45 -8.54 -23.13
C LYS A 75 0.07 -7.81 -24.43
N ARG A 76 -1.12 -7.22 -24.50
CA ARG A 76 -1.67 -6.59 -25.72
C ARG A 76 -1.34 -5.09 -25.84
N CYS A 77 -1.38 -4.34 -24.73
CA CYS A 77 -1.19 -2.89 -24.70
C CYS A 77 -0.28 -2.47 -23.51
N PRO A 78 1.05 -2.61 -23.63
CA PRO A 78 1.98 -2.39 -22.52
C PRO A 78 1.95 -0.95 -21.96
N ALA A 79 1.62 0.06 -22.77
CA ALA A 79 1.53 1.46 -22.34
C ALA A 79 0.34 1.72 -21.39
N VAL A 80 -0.83 1.16 -21.68
CA VAL A 80 -2.05 1.29 -20.84
C VAL A 80 -1.96 0.39 -19.62
N ALA A 81 -1.33 -0.77 -19.78
CA ALA A 81 -1.29 -1.80 -18.74
C ALA A 81 -0.29 -1.54 -17.61
N ARG A 82 0.60 -0.56 -17.73
CA ARG A 82 1.38 -0.05 -16.60
C ARG A 82 0.49 0.45 -15.46
N TYR A 83 -0.74 0.88 -15.79
CA TYR A 83 -1.73 1.38 -14.84
C TYR A 83 -2.96 0.48 -14.73
N SER A 84 -2.87 -0.80 -15.15
CA SER A 84 -4.03 -1.69 -15.28
C SER A 84 -4.83 -1.83 -13.98
N VAL A 85 -4.14 -1.90 -12.83
CA VAL A 85 -4.76 -2.00 -11.51
C VAL A 85 -5.51 -0.72 -11.14
N LEU A 86 -4.97 0.44 -11.53
CA LEU A 86 -5.61 1.73 -11.28
C LEU A 86 -6.87 1.89 -12.14
N TRP A 87 -6.80 1.53 -13.43
CA TRP A 87 -7.96 1.51 -14.32
C TRP A 87 -9.04 0.53 -13.84
N ALA A 88 -8.64 -0.65 -13.34
CA ALA A 88 -9.58 -1.57 -12.72
C ALA A 88 -10.28 -0.96 -11.51
N GLY A 89 -9.55 -0.23 -10.64
CA GLY A 89 -10.13 0.47 -9.50
C GLY A 89 -11.14 1.55 -9.91
N VAL A 90 -10.82 2.34 -10.94
CA VAL A 90 -11.73 3.36 -11.50
C VAL A 90 -12.99 2.70 -12.06
N LEU A 91 -12.84 1.64 -12.84
CA LEU A 91 -13.95 0.90 -13.43
C LEU A 91 -14.85 0.27 -12.36
N LEU A 92 -14.27 -0.39 -11.35
CA LEU A 92 -15.01 -1.00 -10.25
C LEU A 92 -15.77 0.05 -9.44
N THR A 93 -15.15 1.20 -9.19
CA THR A 93 -15.82 2.35 -8.54
C THR A 93 -16.99 2.85 -9.36
N ALA A 94 -16.83 2.99 -10.68
CA ALA A 94 -17.90 3.40 -11.57
C ALA A 94 -19.07 2.40 -11.59
N VAL A 95 -18.77 1.09 -11.70
CA VAL A 95 -19.79 0.02 -11.64
C VAL A 95 -20.55 0.04 -10.32
N PHE A 96 -19.85 0.24 -9.20
CA PHE A 96 -20.48 0.36 -7.89
C PHE A 96 -21.47 1.53 -7.83
N TYR A 97 -21.10 2.69 -8.36
CA TYR A 97 -22.00 3.85 -8.37
C TYR A 97 -23.17 3.68 -9.34
N VAL A 98 -22.99 3.03 -10.49
CA VAL A 98 -24.10 2.67 -11.39
C VAL A 98 -25.08 1.74 -10.68
N TRP A 99 -24.59 0.73 -9.95
CA TRP A 99 -25.43 -0.15 -9.14
C TRP A 99 -26.18 0.63 -8.03
N ALA A 100 -25.48 1.53 -7.32
CA ALA A 100 -26.08 2.35 -6.28
C ALA A 100 -27.20 3.25 -6.84
N LEU A 101 -27.00 3.82 -8.04
CA LEU A 101 -28.01 4.61 -8.74
C LEU A 101 -29.24 3.78 -9.10
N ILE A 102 -29.05 2.58 -9.65
CA ILE A 102 -30.15 1.66 -10.00
C ILE A 102 -30.97 1.27 -8.75
N LYS A 103 -30.31 1.15 -7.59
CA LYS A 103 -30.96 0.83 -6.31
C LYS A 103 -31.51 2.05 -5.56
N GLY A 104 -31.34 3.27 -6.10
CA GLY A 104 -31.78 4.50 -5.44
C GLY A 104 -31.02 4.81 -4.14
N GLU A 105 -29.81 4.30 -3.98
CA GLU A 105 -29.00 4.50 -2.77
C GLU A 105 -28.37 5.89 -2.77
N THR A 106 -28.56 6.63 -1.67
CA THR A 106 -27.89 7.92 -1.47
C THR A 106 -26.51 7.72 -0.82
N THR A 107 -25.62 8.71 -0.96
CA THR A 107 -24.29 8.67 -0.31
C THR A 107 -24.39 8.52 1.22
N ALA A 108 -25.44 9.08 1.85
CA ALA A 108 -25.70 8.93 3.27
C ALA A 108 -26.10 7.49 3.64
N SER A 109 -26.91 6.83 2.79
CA SER A 109 -27.26 5.41 2.96
C SER A 109 -26.02 4.52 2.82
N LEU A 110 -25.17 4.78 1.82
CA LEU A 110 -23.93 4.04 1.59
C LEU A 110 -22.94 4.20 2.76
N LEU A 111 -22.82 5.40 3.33
CA LEU A 111 -22.02 5.67 4.51
C LEU A 111 -22.56 4.91 5.74
N LYS A 112 -23.88 4.95 5.97
CA LYS A 112 -24.52 4.24 7.10
C LYS A 112 -24.33 2.71 7.01
N LYS A 113 -24.31 2.18 5.79
CA LYS A 113 -24.06 0.76 5.50
C LYS A 113 -22.57 0.39 5.54
N GLY A 114 -21.67 1.36 5.78
CA GLY A 114 -20.24 1.11 5.88
C GLY A 114 -19.53 0.87 4.54
N TRP A 115 -20.15 1.25 3.41
CA TRP A 115 -19.50 1.13 2.09
C TRP A 115 -18.39 2.17 1.87
N LEU A 116 -18.48 3.31 2.55
CA LEU A 116 -17.54 4.43 2.45
C LEU A 116 -16.77 4.61 3.77
N ALA A 117 -15.52 5.06 3.68
CA ALA A 117 -14.62 5.23 4.83
C ALA A 117 -15.04 6.35 5.77
N SER A 118 -15.47 7.46 5.20
CA SER A 118 -15.90 8.64 5.93
C SER A 118 -16.79 9.49 5.02
N ASP A 119 -17.47 10.47 5.62
CA ASP A 119 -18.30 11.38 4.85
C ASP A 119 -17.40 12.26 3.96
N PRO A 120 -17.49 12.13 2.63
CA PRO A 120 -16.65 12.91 1.71
C PRO A 120 -16.98 14.41 1.70
N ARG A 121 -18.09 14.82 2.34
CA ARG A 121 -18.54 16.21 2.42
C ARG A 121 -18.01 16.95 3.65
N LYS A 122 -17.46 16.24 4.63
CA LYS A 122 -16.86 16.87 5.83
C LYS A 122 -15.56 17.57 5.46
N GLU A 123 -15.31 18.72 6.08
CA GLU A 123 -14.04 19.42 5.93
C GLU A 123 -12.89 18.55 6.42
N LEU A 124 -11.83 18.50 5.60
CA LEU A 124 -10.65 17.75 5.91
C LEU A 124 -9.83 18.50 6.95
N VAL A 125 -9.87 18.02 8.19
CA VAL A 125 -8.88 18.43 9.19
C VAL A 125 -7.67 17.54 8.98
N LEU A 126 -6.60 18.09 8.38
CA LEU A 126 -5.29 17.44 8.43
C LEU A 126 -4.98 17.19 9.91
N ALA A 127 -4.88 15.93 10.29
CA ALA A 127 -4.54 15.50 11.63
C ALA A 127 -3.06 15.79 11.88
N VAL A 128 -2.69 17.07 11.92
CA VAL A 128 -1.40 17.48 12.44
C VAL A 128 -1.44 17.15 13.93
N PRO A 129 -0.62 16.20 14.41
CA PRO A 129 -0.64 15.83 15.82
C PRO A 129 -0.35 17.08 16.64
N ARG A 130 -1.32 17.51 17.46
CA ARG A 130 -1.13 18.58 18.44
C ARG A 130 -0.25 18.03 19.54
N MET A 131 1.07 18.09 19.35
CA MET A 131 2.04 17.65 20.35
C MET A 131 2.08 18.67 21.50
N ALA A 132 1.13 18.55 22.44
CA ALA A 132 1.23 19.21 23.72
C ALA A 132 2.19 18.40 24.61
N LEU A 133 3.49 18.65 24.46
CA LEU A 133 4.57 18.05 25.26
C LEU A 133 4.29 17.94 26.77
N PRO A 134 3.65 18.93 27.45
CA PRO A 134 3.37 18.82 28.89
C PRO A 134 2.23 17.83 29.27
N HIS A 135 1.49 17.28 28.31
CA HIS A 135 0.35 16.37 28.56
C HIS A 135 0.62 14.95 28.05
N ILE A 136 1.87 14.62 27.73
CA ILE A 136 2.25 13.29 27.26
C ILE A 136 2.26 12.33 28.44
N ASP A 137 1.34 11.37 28.45
CA ASP A 137 1.38 10.23 29.36
C ASP A 137 2.54 9.30 28.97
N LEU A 138 3.67 9.48 29.65
CA LEU A 138 4.86 8.63 29.50
C LEU A 138 4.56 7.15 29.74
N ARG A 139 3.57 6.82 30.59
CA ARG A 139 3.20 5.44 30.86
C ARG A 139 2.53 4.83 29.64
N ALA A 140 1.60 5.55 28.99
CA ALA A 140 0.99 5.12 27.74
C ALA A 140 2.03 4.94 26.63
N VAL A 141 3.01 5.86 26.52
CA VAL A 141 4.11 5.74 25.56
C VAL A 141 4.95 4.48 25.80
N LEU A 142 5.29 4.20 27.06
CA LEU A 142 6.04 2.99 27.44
C LEU A 142 5.27 1.70 27.11
N TRP A 143 3.95 1.68 27.33
CA TRP A 143 3.10 0.54 26.98
C TRP A 143 3.01 0.29 25.46
N GLU A 144 3.16 1.34 24.64
CA GLU A 144 3.16 1.22 23.18
C GLU A 144 4.54 0.87 22.58
N ILE A 145 5.62 0.86 23.37
CA ILE A 145 6.96 0.48 22.88
C ILE A 145 6.97 -0.86 22.14
N PRO A 146 6.32 -1.95 22.61
CA PRO A 146 6.28 -3.21 21.88
C PRO A 146 5.57 -3.09 20.52
N SER A 147 4.46 -2.35 20.45
CA SER A 147 3.73 -2.09 19.21
C SER A 147 4.59 -1.29 18.23
N ILE A 148 5.23 -0.22 18.70
CA ILE A 148 6.16 0.62 17.93
C ILE A 148 7.36 -0.23 17.46
N GLY A 149 7.87 -1.11 18.32
CA GLY A 149 8.95 -2.04 18.02
C GLY A 149 8.60 -3.02 16.91
N LYS A 150 7.39 -3.60 16.93
CA LYS A 150 6.88 -4.47 15.86
C LYS A 150 6.78 -3.74 14.52
N ILE A 151 6.18 -2.53 14.52
CA ILE A 151 6.06 -1.71 13.31
C ILE A 151 7.44 -1.33 12.77
N ALA A 152 8.36 -0.93 13.65
CA ALA A 152 9.72 -0.61 13.28
C ALA A 152 10.46 -1.83 12.70
N ALA A 153 10.33 -3.01 13.31
CA ALA A 153 10.93 -4.24 12.81
C ALA A 153 10.37 -4.64 11.43
N MET A 154 9.04 -4.59 11.25
CA MET A 154 8.38 -4.86 9.97
C MET A 154 8.84 -3.90 8.87
N ASN A 155 8.95 -2.61 9.18
CA ASN A 155 9.50 -1.63 8.25
C ASN A 155 10.97 -1.93 7.94
N LEU A 156 11.80 -2.22 8.95
CA LEU A 156 13.20 -2.59 8.71
C LEU A 156 13.36 -3.84 7.85
N MET A 157 12.43 -4.81 7.93
CA MET A 157 12.41 -6.00 7.08
C MET A 157 12.05 -5.69 5.63
N GLN A 158 11.28 -4.64 5.34
CA GLN A 158 10.95 -4.27 3.95
C GLN A 158 12.18 -3.80 3.17
N PHE A 159 13.18 -3.22 3.84
CA PHE A 159 14.40 -2.75 3.19
C PHE A 159 15.22 -3.87 2.53
N PRO A 160 15.61 -4.96 3.22
CA PRO A 160 16.29 -6.08 2.58
C PRO A 160 15.42 -6.83 1.57
N ILE A 161 14.08 -6.76 1.65
CA ILE A 161 13.19 -7.36 0.65
C ILE A 161 13.22 -6.54 -0.65
N ASN A 162 13.11 -5.21 -0.55
CA ASN A 162 12.95 -4.32 -1.72
C ASN A 162 14.28 -3.84 -2.32
N PHE A 163 15.36 -3.79 -1.53
CA PHE A 163 16.65 -3.26 -1.96
C PHE A 163 17.36 -4.13 -3.02
N PRO A 164 17.42 -5.48 -2.92
CA PRO A 164 18.07 -6.30 -3.94
C PRO A 164 17.39 -6.22 -5.33
N PRO A 165 16.05 -6.31 -5.45
CA PRO A 165 15.37 -6.09 -6.73
C PRO A 165 15.60 -4.68 -7.30
N ALA A 166 15.53 -3.64 -6.47
CA ALA A 166 15.80 -2.27 -6.90
C ALA A 166 17.25 -2.08 -7.39
N LYS A 167 18.23 -2.70 -6.72
CA LYS A 167 19.64 -2.69 -7.13
C LYS A 167 19.85 -3.42 -8.46
N ALA A 168 19.18 -4.57 -8.66
CA ALA A 168 19.25 -5.32 -9.91
C ALA A 168 18.68 -4.54 -11.09
N GLN A 169 17.54 -3.85 -10.90
CA GLN A 169 16.91 -3.06 -11.97
C GLN A 169 17.63 -1.74 -12.28
N THR A 170 18.20 -1.08 -11.27
CA THR A 170 18.85 0.23 -11.46
C THR A 170 20.27 0.12 -12.03
N GLY A 171 20.93 -1.03 -11.89
CA GLY A 171 22.32 -1.25 -12.33
C GLY A 171 23.35 -0.36 -11.62
N LYS A 172 22.91 0.49 -10.68
CA LYS A 172 23.73 1.41 -9.91
C LYS A 172 23.91 0.82 -8.52
N SER A 173 25.15 0.81 -8.04
CA SER A 173 25.43 0.58 -6.62
C SER A 173 25.01 1.81 -5.81
N ALA A 174 23.71 2.04 -5.65
CA ALA A 174 23.23 2.95 -4.62
C ALA A 174 23.83 2.41 -3.31
N ARG A 175 24.63 3.24 -2.61
CA ARG A 175 25.22 2.82 -1.34
C ARG A 175 24.07 2.57 -0.38
N ALA A 176 23.83 1.31 0.00
CA ALA A 176 22.76 0.92 0.92
C ALA A 176 22.74 1.81 2.17
N GLN A 177 23.93 2.22 2.62
CA GLN A 177 24.11 3.19 3.68
C GLN A 177 23.39 4.54 3.46
N LYS A 178 23.50 5.15 2.28
CA LYS A 178 22.85 6.43 1.97
C LYS A 178 21.32 6.27 1.92
N GLU A 179 20.84 5.15 1.40
CA GLU A 179 19.41 4.81 1.37
C GLU A 179 18.84 4.59 2.78
N LEU A 180 19.59 3.94 3.67
CA LEU A 180 19.20 3.78 5.07
C LEU A 180 19.10 5.13 5.80
N LEU A 181 20.05 6.03 5.56
CA LEU A 181 20.01 7.38 6.13
C LEU A 181 18.82 8.18 5.60
N ALA A 182 18.59 8.18 4.28
CA ALA A 182 17.47 8.88 3.67
C ALA A 182 16.12 8.38 4.20
N ASN A 183 15.91 7.06 4.25
CA ASN A 183 14.70 6.48 4.84
C ASN A 183 14.57 6.81 6.34
N GLY A 184 15.69 6.87 7.07
CA GLY A 184 15.69 7.25 8.48
C GLY A 184 15.24 8.70 8.72
N VAL A 185 15.73 9.63 7.91
CA VAL A 185 15.36 11.05 7.96
C VAL A 185 13.91 11.24 7.50
N CYS A 186 13.51 10.66 6.35
CA CYS A 186 12.14 10.74 5.86
C CYS A 186 11.15 10.23 6.90
N ASN A 187 11.40 9.06 7.49
CA ASN A 187 10.51 8.50 8.50
C ASN A 187 10.45 9.32 9.78
N ALA A 188 11.55 9.97 10.18
CA ALA A 188 11.52 10.88 11.32
C ALA A 188 10.64 12.11 11.03
N VAL A 189 10.80 12.70 9.84
CA VAL A 189 10.03 13.88 9.41
C VAL A 189 8.54 13.52 9.26
N THR A 190 8.21 12.43 8.57
CA THR A 190 6.81 12.02 8.36
C THR A 190 6.09 11.72 9.67
N SER A 191 6.78 11.13 10.66
CA SER A 191 6.21 10.90 11.99
C SER A 191 5.88 12.20 12.73
N LEU A 192 6.61 13.30 12.50
CA LEU A 192 6.27 14.61 13.08
C LEU A 192 4.94 15.16 12.56
N PHE A 193 4.55 14.75 11.34
CA PHE A 193 3.28 15.11 10.72
C PHE A 193 2.18 14.06 10.93
N GLY A 194 2.41 13.04 11.77
CA GLY A 194 1.43 11.97 12.04
C GLY A 194 1.25 10.99 10.88
N CYS A 195 2.14 11.00 9.89
CA CYS A 195 2.10 10.08 8.75
C CYS A 195 2.72 8.72 9.11
N SER A 196 2.20 7.66 8.50
CA SER A 196 2.75 6.31 8.63
C SER A 196 4.19 6.23 8.11
N VAL A 197 5.05 5.49 8.81
CA VAL A 197 6.42 5.16 8.41
C VAL A 197 6.39 4.30 7.14
N GLN A 198 7.21 4.65 6.14
CA GLN A 198 7.30 3.93 4.84
C GLN A 198 8.74 3.54 4.53
N VAL A 199 8.91 2.53 3.67
CA VAL A 199 10.21 1.99 3.29
C VAL A 199 10.22 1.72 1.80
N LEU A 200 11.27 2.19 1.12
CA LEU A 200 11.61 1.93 -0.29
C LEU A 200 10.37 1.58 -1.13
N PRO A 201 9.58 2.59 -1.52
CA PRO A 201 8.25 2.34 -2.02
C PRO A 201 8.34 1.57 -3.33
N SER A 202 7.42 0.61 -3.53
CA SER A 202 7.20 -0.05 -4.82
C SER A 202 7.05 0.97 -5.97
N SER A 203 6.67 2.21 -5.63
CA SER A 203 6.68 3.40 -6.49
C SER A 203 8.05 3.71 -7.11
N THR A 204 9.15 3.54 -6.38
CA THR A 204 10.51 3.75 -6.90
C THR A 204 10.82 2.73 -7.99
N ILE A 205 10.50 1.45 -7.74
CA ILE A 205 10.62 0.38 -8.74
C ILE A 205 9.79 0.73 -9.99
N ALA A 206 8.54 1.17 -9.81
CA ALA A 206 7.66 1.57 -10.91
C ALA A 206 8.20 2.78 -11.71
N VAL A 207 8.78 3.78 -11.05
CA VAL A 207 9.43 4.93 -11.72
C VAL A 207 10.63 4.46 -12.54
N TYR A 208 11.46 3.56 -12.02
CA TYR A 208 12.58 3.02 -12.79
C TYR A 208 12.12 2.11 -13.94
N GLU A 209 11.09 1.28 -13.76
CA GLU A 209 10.47 0.49 -14.83
C GLU A 209 9.87 1.36 -15.94
N SER A 210 9.49 2.60 -15.62
CA SER A 210 9.02 3.55 -16.63
C SER A 210 10.13 4.05 -17.57
N GLY A 211 11.40 3.85 -17.20
CA GLY A 211 12.60 4.29 -17.94
C GLY A 211 13.28 5.52 -17.31
N SER A 212 12.70 6.09 -16.26
CA SER A 212 13.25 7.25 -15.56
C SER A 212 14.48 6.88 -14.74
N ARG A 213 15.51 7.74 -14.77
CA ARG A 213 16.78 7.56 -14.04
C ARG A 213 17.29 8.83 -13.34
N HIS A 214 16.53 9.92 -13.42
CA HIS A 214 16.95 11.24 -12.94
C HIS A 214 16.19 11.65 -11.67
N MET A 215 16.88 12.39 -10.79
CA MET A 215 16.27 12.93 -9.56
C MET A 215 15.08 13.86 -9.86
N ALA A 216 15.14 14.60 -10.97
CA ALA A 216 14.07 15.49 -11.40
C ALA A 216 12.75 14.75 -11.62
N ASP A 217 12.79 13.54 -12.17
CA ASP A 217 11.61 12.72 -12.42
C ASP A 217 10.97 12.26 -11.10
N THR A 218 11.79 11.88 -10.11
CA THR A 218 11.32 11.52 -8.77
C THR A 218 10.70 12.71 -8.04
N LEU A 219 11.28 13.90 -8.18
CA LEU A 219 10.72 15.13 -7.63
C LEU A 219 9.41 15.51 -8.30
N LEU A 220 9.33 15.39 -9.63
CA LEU A 220 8.09 15.63 -10.38
C LEU A 220 7.01 14.63 -9.98
N PHE A 221 7.36 13.35 -9.83
CA PHE A 221 6.46 12.32 -9.32
C PHE A 221 5.96 12.66 -7.91
N THR A 222 6.84 13.16 -7.04
CA THR A 222 6.48 13.60 -5.68
C THR A 222 5.53 14.80 -5.72
N ALA A 223 5.81 15.80 -6.55
CA ALA A 223 4.97 16.97 -6.73
C ALA A 223 3.60 16.60 -7.31
N ALA A 224 3.56 15.70 -8.30
CA ALA A 224 2.33 15.16 -8.86
C ALA A 224 1.53 14.36 -7.82
N LEU A 225 2.20 13.57 -6.97
CA LEU A 225 1.54 12.88 -5.87
C LEU A 225 0.95 13.87 -4.86
N ILE A 226 1.71 14.88 -4.44
CA ILE A 226 1.21 15.93 -3.54
C ILE A 226 0.01 16.66 -4.17
N GLY A 227 0.09 17.03 -5.45
CA GLY A 227 -1.00 17.67 -6.17
C GLY A 227 -2.22 16.75 -6.30
N SER A 228 -2.02 15.48 -6.63
CA SER A 228 -3.09 14.49 -6.71
C SER A 228 -3.73 14.19 -5.35
N LEU A 229 -2.97 14.27 -4.26
CA LEU A 229 -3.50 14.12 -2.91
C LEU A 229 -4.28 15.39 -2.53
N ALA A 230 -3.72 16.57 -2.75
CA ALA A 230 -4.37 17.84 -2.43
C ALA A 230 -5.69 18.04 -3.21
N ALA A 231 -5.70 17.70 -4.50
CA ALA A 231 -6.89 17.83 -5.35
C ALA A 231 -7.82 16.61 -5.28
N GLY A 232 -7.25 15.40 -5.19
CA GLY A 232 -7.95 14.12 -5.32
C GLY A 232 -8.28 13.43 -4.00
N HIS A 233 -7.85 13.94 -2.84
CA HIS A 233 -8.18 13.32 -1.55
C HIS A 233 -9.69 13.17 -1.35
N ARG A 234 -10.48 14.19 -1.73
CA ARG A 234 -11.95 14.10 -1.66
C ARG A 234 -12.49 12.97 -2.53
N LEU A 235 -11.89 12.71 -3.69
CA LEU A 235 -12.28 11.62 -4.59
C LEU A 235 -11.98 10.25 -3.97
N LEU A 236 -10.88 10.11 -3.22
CA LEU A 236 -10.56 8.86 -2.52
C LEU A 236 -11.63 8.48 -1.48
N LEU A 237 -12.29 9.46 -0.87
CA LEU A 237 -13.38 9.21 0.09
C LEU A 237 -14.67 8.69 -0.58
N TYR A 238 -14.82 8.85 -1.90
CA TYR A 238 -15.88 8.24 -2.69
C TYR A 238 -15.53 6.81 -3.15
N VAL A 239 -14.30 6.34 -2.95
CA VAL A 239 -13.96 4.97 -3.35
C VAL A 239 -14.54 3.99 -2.32
N PRO A 240 -15.37 3.01 -2.74
CA PRO A 240 -15.96 2.04 -1.83
C PRO A 240 -14.90 1.11 -1.25
N PHE A 241 -15.08 0.69 -0.01
CA PHE A 241 -14.16 -0.26 0.63
C PHE A 241 -14.01 -1.57 -0.11
N ALA A 242 -15.10 -2.09 -0.70
CA ALA A 242 -15.04 -3.31 -1.51
C ALA A 242 -14.09 -3.17 -2.72
N VAL A 243 -13.92 -1.95 -3.26
CA VAL A 243 -12.95 -1.69 -4.32
C VAL A 243 -11.53 -1.72 -3.78
N PHE A 244 -11.28 -1.14 -2.60
CA PHE A 244 -9.97 -1.23 -1.95
C PHE A 244 -9.58 -2.68 -1.64
N ASP A 245 -10.49 -3.47 -1.07
CA ASP A 245 -10.28 -4.88 -0.76
C ASP A 245 -9.98 -5.67 -2.05
N MET A 246 -10.73 -5.39 -3.12
CA MET A 246 -10.54 -6.02 -4.43
C MET A 246 -9.19 -5.65 -5.08
N LEU A 247 -8.73 -4.41 -4.94
CA LEU A 247 -7.39 -3.99 -5.38
C LEU A 247 -6.30 -4.68 -4.57
N PHE A 248 -6.48 -4.83 -3.25
CA PHE A 248 -5.58 -5.58 -2.38
C PHE A 248 -5.50 -7.05 -2.78
N LEU A 249 -6.64 -7.66 -3.12
CA LEU A 249 -6.71 -9.03 -3.63
C LEU A 249 -5.94 -9.16 -4.95
N CYS A 250 -6.16 -8.26 -5.91
CA CYS A 250 -5.45 -8.26 -7.19
C CYS A 250 -3.93 -8.07 -6.99
N LEU A 251 -3.51 -7.24 -6.04
CA LEU A 251 -2.11 -7.04 -5.69
C LEU A 251 -1.50 -8.33 -5.12
N GLY A 252 -2.16 -8.94 -4.13
CA GLY A 252 -1.70 -10.19 -3.51
C GLY A 252 -1.59 -11.33 -4.52
N LEU A 253 -2.61 -11.51 -5.37
CA LEU A 253 -2.61 -12.50 -6.45
C LEU A 253 -1.49 -12.25 -7.45
N ASN A 254 -1.25 -10.99 -7.84
CA ASN A 254 -0.15 -10.67 -8.75
C ASN A 254 1.22 -11.00 -8.13
N ILE A 255 1.43 -10.70 -6.85
CA ILE A 255 2.67 -11.04 -6.14
C ILE A 255 2.88 -12.56 -6.13
N VAL A 256 1.86 -13.33 -5.75
CA VAL A 256 1.93 -14.80 -5.68
C VAL A 256 2.19 -15.38 -7.06
N LEU A 257 1.48 -14.94 -8.09
CA LEU A 257 1.63 -15.43 -9.46
C LEU A 257 2.92 -14.97 -10.16
N GLN A 258 3.57 -13.90 -9.71
CA GLN A 258 4.87 -13.48 -10.25
C GLN A 258 6.03 -14.21 -9.58
N SER A 259 5.83 -14.74 -8.38
CA SER A 259 6.87 -15.35 -7.56
C SER A 259 7.17 -16.81 -7.92
N GLY A 260 6.56 -17.37 -8.97
CA GLY A 260 6.92 -18.68 -9.51
C GLY A 260 6.12 -19.86 -8.94
N LEU A 261 4.79 -19.76 -8.99
CA LEU A 261 4.01 -20.85 -9.60
C LEU A 261 4.10 -20.69 -11.12
#